data_AF-A0A3E2N9A6-F1
#
_entry.id   AF-A0A3E2N9A6-F1
#
_cell.length_a   1.000
_cell.length_b   1.000
_cell.length_c   1.000
_cell.angle_alpha   90.00
_cell.angle_beta   90.00
_cell.angle_gamma   90.00
#
_symmetry.space_group_name_H-M   'P 1'
#
loop_
_entity.id
_entity.type
_entity.pdbx_description
1 polymer ?
#
loop_
_entity_poly.entity_id
_entity_poly.type
_entity_poly.pdbx_seq_one_letter_code
_entity_poly.pdbx_strand_id
1 'polypeptide(L)'
;MWQKNNGQTEAEKLQNRFTAYLLKAVRRQQRDYMIKKNQQTRYELLVEDDTYQAGGWMEKDILDELPLMLQLESAALQYALEQISERERYVFLARGLYGISFNTLGAELGLGYKGVAAVYYRAIRKIKEKMKEAGQNEF
;
A
#
# COMPACT_ATOMS: atom_id res chain seq x y z
N MET A 1 44.46 50.45 25.34
CA MET A 1 44.79 49.25 26.15
C MET A 1 43.50 48.55 26.52
N TRP A 2 43.30 47.30 26.10
CA TRP A 2 42.20 46.49 26.61
C TRP A 2 42.58 45.97 28.00
N GLN A 3 41.90 46.45 29.05
CA GLN A 3 42.08 45.92 30.39
C GLN A 3 41.27 44.62 30.51
N LYS A 4 41.95 43.52 30.84
CA LYS A 4 41.31 42.24 31.14
C LYS A 4 40.63 42.34 32.50
N ASN A 5 39.37 41.91 32.57
CA ASN A 5 38.63 41.79 33.82
C ASN A 5 39.40 40.83 34.75
N ASN A 6 39.96 41.37 35.84
CA ASN A 6 40.76 40.61 36.80
C ASN A 6 39.97 40.26 38.08
N GLY A 7 38.68 40.64 38.13
CA GLY A 7 37.77 40.36 39.23
C GLY A 7 38.07 41.12 40.53
N GLN A 8 38.91 42.14 40.50
CA GLN A 8 39.32 42.85 41.72
C GLN A 8 38.39 44.03 42.05
N THR A 9 37.91 44.76 41.05
CA THR A 9 36.98 45.88 41.27
C THR A 9 35.55 45.39 41.51
N GLU A 10 34.76 46.16 42.25
CA GLU A 10 33.35 45.80 42.51
C GLU A 10 32.52 45.70 41.22
N ALA A 11 32.80 46.53 40.22
CA ALA A 11 32.16 46.46 38.91
C ALA A 11 32.49 45.13 38.18
N GLU A 12 33.74 44.69 38.22
CA GLU A 12 34.16 43.42 37.62
C GLU A 12 33.58 42.20 38.36
N LYS A 13 33.54 42.24 39.70
CA LYS A 13 32.87 41.20 40.51
C LYS A 13 31.39 41.11 40.19
N LEU A 14 30.71 42.26 40.06
CA LEU A 14 29.30 42.33 39.69
C LEU A 14 29.06 41.77 38.29
N GLN A 15 29.89 42.15 37.32
CA GLN A 15 29.85 41.62 35.97
C GLN A 15 30.04 40.09 35.97
N ASN A 16 31.04 39.57 36.67
CA ASN A 16 31.31 38.13 36.74
C ASN A 16 30.14 37.35 37.38
N ARG A 17 29.51 37.91 38.42
CA ARG A 17 28.30 37.33 39.04
C ARG A 17 27.13 37.31 38.06
N PHE A 18 26.90 38.42 37.36
CA PHE A 18 25.85 38.50 36.35
C PHE A 18 26.08 37.49 35.22
N THR A 19 27.30 37.41 34.68
CA THR A 19 27.67 36.44 33.64
C THR A 19 27.48 35.00 34.10
N ALA A 20 27.89 34.66 35.33
CA ALA A 20 27.69 33.32 35.89
C ALA A 20 26.20 32.98 36.04
N TYR A 21 25.39 33.93 36.51
CA TYR A 21 23.94 33.76 36.59
C TYR A 21 23.30 33.57 35.22
N LEU A 22 23.68 34.40 34.25
CA LEU A 22 23.16 34.34 32.88
C LEU A 22 23.49 32.99 32.23
N LEU A 23 24.75 32.54 32.32
CA LEU A 23 25.16 31.23 31.82
C LEU A 23 24.36 30.09 32.46
N LYS A 24 24.11 30.17 33.76
CA LYS A 24 23.31 29.17 34.48
C LYS A 24 21.84 29.19 34.04
N ALA A 25 21.27 30.37 33.84
CA ALA A 25 19.90 30.53 33.36
C ALA A 25 19.75 29.97 31.92
N VAL A 26 20.69 30.28 31.03
CA VAL A 26 20.69 29.76 29.65
C VAL A 26 20.77 28.22 29.64
N ARG A 27 21.68 27.63 30.43
CA ARG A 27 21.80 26.16 30.53
C ARG A 27 20.51 25.51 31.05
N ARG A 28 19.83 26.15 32.01
CA ARG A 28 18.53 25.66 32.52
C ARG A 28 17.47 25.73 31.43
N GLN A 29 17.37 26.86 30.73
CA GLN A 29 16.41 27.03 29.64
C GLN A 29 16.60 26.01 28.51
N GLN A 30 17.85 25.75 28.13
CA GLN A 30 18.18 24.73 27.12
C GLN A 30 17.74 23.33 27.57
N ARG A 31 17.99 22.97 28.84
CA ARG A 31 17.55 21.70 29.41
C ARG A 31 16.02 21.59 29.41
N ASP A 32 15.33 22.63 29.87
CA ASP A 32 13.87 22.64 29.95
C ASP A 32 13.23 22.56 28.56
N TYR A 33 13.81 23.25 27.57
CA TYR A 33 13.41 23.13 26.17
C TYR A 33 13.56 21.69 25.65
N MET A 34 14.70 21.04 25.89
CA MET A 34 14.92 19.65 25.45
C MET A 34 13.98 18.67 26.14
N ILE A 35 13.69 18.86 27.43
CA ILE A 35 12.71 18.03 28.15
C ILE A 35 11.32 18.21 27.53
N LYS A 36 10.89 19.45 27.29
CA LYS A 36 9.59 19.74 26.69
C LYS A 36 9.48 19.16 25.27
N LYS A 37 10.52 19.37 24.45
CA LYS A 37 10.60 18.79 23.09
C LYS A 37 10.51 17.27 23.13
N ASN A 38 11.30 16.61 24.00
CA ASN A 38 11.25 15.16 24.13
C ASN A 38 9.91 14.65 24.65
N GLN A 39 9.24 15.38 25.55
CA GLN A 39 7.90 15.03 25.99
C GLN A 39 6.91 15.10 24.83
N GLN A 40 6.95 16.16 24.02
CA GLN A 40 6.15 16.27 22.80
C GLN A 40 6.44 15.11 21.85
N THR A 41 7.71 14.86 21.52
CA THR A 41 8.14 13.73 20.66
C THR A 41 7.78 12.35 21.24
N ARG A 42 7.62 12.21 22.56
CA ARG A 42 7.18 10.93 23.17
C ARG A 42 5.70 10.64 22.96
N TYR A 43 4.88 11.68 22.79
CA TYR A 43 3.43 11.54 22.58
C TYR A 43 3.03 11.75 21.11
N GLU A 44 3.88 12.39 20.33
CA GLU A 44 3.78 12.45 18.88
C GLU A 44 4.35 11.16 18.30
N LEU A 45 3.52 10.34 17.64
CA LEU A 45 4.01 9.32 16.73
C LEU A 45 4.82 10.06 15.66
N LEU A 46 6.10 9.69 15.51
CA LEU A 46 6.88 10.05 14.34
C LEU A 46 6.12 9.47 13.13
N VAL A 47 5.27 10.29 12.51
CA VAL A 47 4.90 10.07 11.11
C VAL A 47 6.15 10.49 10.36
N GLU A 48 7.13 9.60 10.36
CA GLU A 48 8.28 9.71 9.49
C GLU A 48 7.71 9.90 8.08
N ASP A 49 8.33 10.81 7.34
CA ASP A 49 8.03 11.17 5.95
C ASP A 49 8.21 9.98 4.98
N ASP A 50 8.22 8.75 5.50
CA ASP A 50 8.21 7.48 4.80
C ASP A 50 6.90 7.25 4.04
N THR A 51 5.88 8.11 4.24
CA THR A 51 4.67 8.10 3.40
C THR A 51 4.97 8.46 1.94
N TYR A 52 6.06 9.19 1.66
CA TYR A 52 6.47 9.45 0.26
C TYR A 52 7.21 8.28 -0.40
N GLN A 53 7.77 7.33 0.36
CA GLN A 53 8.32 6.09 -0.20
C GLN A 53 7.34 4.91 -0.13
N ALA A 54 6.39 4.93 0.82
CA ALA A 54 5.31 3.96 0.88
C ALA A 54 4.26 4.15 -0.23
N GLY A 55 4.12 5.36 -0.80
CA GLY A 55 3.19 5.61 -1.92
C GLY A 55 3.54 4.91 -3.23
N GLY A 56 4.74 4.35 -3.38
CA GLY A 56 5.14 3.56 -4.55
C GLY A 56 4.88 2.05 -4.41
N TRP A 57 4.71 1.56 -3.18
CA TRP A 57 4.54 0.13 -2.88
C TRP A 57 3.20 -0.21 -2.25
N MET A 58 2.50 0.78 -1.69
CA MET A 58 1.18 0.61 -1.07
C MET A 58 0.08 0.98 -2.06
N GLU A 59 -0.03 0.24 -3.17
CA GLU A 59 -1.32 -0.06 -3.80
C GLU A 59 -1.18 -1.16 -4.87
N LYS A 60 -0.37 -2.19 -4.60
CA LYS A 60 -0.82 -3.51 -5.04
C LYS A 60 -1.77 -3.93 -3.94
N ASP A 61 -3.07 -3.95 -4.23
CA ASP A 61 -4.04 -4.39 -3.25
C ASP A 61 -3.61 -5.79 -2.79
N ILE A 62 -3.70 -6.11 -1.49
CA ILE A 62 -3.40 -7.48 -1.02
C ILE A 62 -4.27 -8.48 -1.81
N LEU A 63 -5.44 -8.03 -2.27
CA LEU A 63 -6.29 -8.75 -3.19
C LEU A 63 -5.60 -9.07 -4.53
N ASP A 64 -4.79 -8.18 -5.10
CA ASP A 64 -4.09 -8.38 -6.39
C ASP A 64 -3.06 -9.53 -6.35
N GLU A 65 -2.59 -9.91 -5.16
CA GLU A 65 -1.66 -11.03 -4.98
C GLU A 65 -2.38 -12.39 -4.82
N LEU A 66 -3.69 -12.39 -4.59
CA LEU A 66 -4.46 -13.62 -4.46
C LEU A 66 -4.65 -14.32 -5.81
N PRO A 67 -4.81 -15.66 -5.83
CA PRO A 67 -5.29 -16.38 -6.99
C PRO A 67 -6.60 -15.76 -7.52
N LEU A 68 -6.74 -15.64 -8.86
CA LEU A 68 -7.90 -15.03 -9.52
C LEU A 68 -9.26 -15.48 -8.95
N MET A 69 -9.41 -16.76 -8.59
CA MET A 69 -10.67 -17.28 -8.04
C MET A 69 -11.06 -16.67 -6.69
N LEU A 70 -10.07 -16.24 -5.89
CA LEU A 70 -10.29 -15.57 -4.60
C LEU A 70 -10.46 -14.06 -4.74
N GLN A 71 -10.13 -13.49 -5.91
CA GLN A 71 -10.36 -12.07 -6.23
C GLN A 71 -11.78 -11.79 -6.72
N LEU A 72 -12.52 -12.82 -7.15
CA LEU A 72 -13.86 -12.64 -7.72
C LEU A 72 -14.87 -12.28 -6.64
N GLU A 73 -15.43 -11.06 -6.72
CA GLU A 73 -16.51 -10.62 -5.82
C GLU A 73 -17.83 -11.39 -6.03
N SER A 74 -18.06 -11.90 -7.24
CA SER A 74 -19.28 -12.62 -7.58
C SER A 74 -19.14 -14.12 -7.28
N ALA A 75 -19.72 -14.56 -6.17
CA ALA A 75 -19.79 -15.97 -5.79
C ALA A 75 -20.46 -16.84 -6.88
N ALA A 76 -21.51 -16.33 -7.53
CA ALA A 76 -22.19 -17.03 -8.63
C ALA A 76 -21.28 -17.22 -9.86
N LEU A 77 -20.45 -16.22 -10.19
CA LEU A 77 -19.48 -16.33 -11.27
C LEU A 77 -18.35 -17.29 -10.91
N GLN A 78 -17.84 -17.21 -9.68
CA GLN A 78 -16.81 -18.12 -9.18
C GLN A 78 -17.30 -19.58 -9.28
N TYR A 79 -18.50 -19.85 -8.76
CA TYR A 79 -19.14 -21.17 -8.88
C TYR A 79 -19.25 -21.61 -10.34
N ALA A 80 -19.77 -20.76 -11.22
CA ALA A 80 -19.93 -21.11 -12.63
C ALA A 80 -18.60 -21.42 -13.33
N LEU A 81 -17.52 -20.69 -13.00
CA LEU A 81 -16.19 -20.95 -13.54
C LEU A 81 -15.63 -22.28 -13.02
N GLU A 82 -15.87 -22.62 -11.74
CA GLU A 82 -15.46 -23.91 -11.16
C GLU A 82 -16.15 -25.11 -11.84
N GLN A 83 -17.39 -24.96 -12.31
CA GLN A 83 -18.17 -26.06 -12.93
C GLN A 83 -17.86 -26.34 -14.40
N ILE A 84 -17.18 -25.44 -15.11
CA ILE A 84 -16.80 -25.67 -16.52
C ILE A 84 -15.41 -26.29 -16.64
N SER A 85 -15.13 -26.92 -17.79
CA SER A 85 -13.84 -27.55 -18.03
C SER A 85 -12.69 -26.54 -18.03
N GLU A 86 -11.50 -26.98 -17.62
CA GLU A 86 -10.30 -26.14 -17.58
C GLU A 86 -10.00 -25.48 -18.92
N ARG A 87 -10.19 -26.21 -20.03
CA ARG A 87 -10.02 -25.68 -21.39
C ARG A 87 -11.02 -24.57 -21.72
N GLU A 88 -12.29 -24.76 -21.37
CA GLU A 88 -13.33 -23.75 -21.57
C GLU A 88 -13.05 -22.52 -20.71
N ARG A 89 -12.64 -22.73 -19.45
CA ARG A 89 -12.27 -21.69 -18.50
C ARG A 89 -11.08 -20.87 -19.01
N TYR A 90 -10.02 -21.54 -19.47
CA TYR A 90 -8.84 -20.89 -20.05
C TYR A 90 -9.22 -20.02 -21.25
N VAL A 91 -9.92 -20.58 -22.23
CA VAL A 91 -10.34 -19.85 -23.44
C VAL A 91 -11.24 -18.66 -23.08
N PHE A 92 -12.15 -18.82 -22.12
CA PHE A 92 -13.00 -17.73 -21.65
C PHE A 92 -12.20 -16.59 -21.01
N LEU A 93 -11.32 -16.90 -20.06
CA LEU A 93 -10.52 -15.90 -19.34
C LEU A 93 -9.47 -15.23 -20.25
N ALA A 94 -8.77 -16.01 -21.07
CA ALA A 94 -7.80 -15.52 -22.05
C ALA A 94 -8.44 -14.49 -23.01
N ARG A 95 -9.67 -14.77 -23.45
CA ARG A 95 -10.39 -13.88 -24.34
C ARG A 95 -11.04 -12.70 -23.61
N GLY A 96 -11.63 -12.94 -22.44
CA GLY A 96 -12.43 -11.99 -21.69
C GLY A 96 -11.60 -10.97 -20.90
N LEU A 97 -10.52 -11.42 -20.25
CA LEU A 97 -9.66 -10.58 -19.42
C LEU A 97 -8.49 -9.99 -20.23
N TYR A 98 -7.81 -10.83 -21.02
CA TYR A 98 -6.57 -10.44 -21.70
C TYR A 98 -6.75 -10.08 -23.18
N GLY A 99 -7.98 -10.20 -23.72
CA GLY A 99 -8.28 -9.82 -25.09
C GLY A 99 -7.61 -10.67 -26.17
N ILE A 100 -7.05 -11.84 -25.83
CA ILE A 100 -6.29 -12.70 -26.74
C ILE A 100 -7.18 -13.12 -27.93
N SER A 101 -6.62 -13.12 -29.14
CA SER A 101 -7.38 -13.46 -30.36
C SER A 101 -7.66 -14.97 -30.47
N PHE A 102 -8.70 -15.35 -31.22
CA PHE A 102 -8.98 -16.76 -31.48
C PHE A 102 -7.91 -17.44 -32.36
N ASN A 103 -7.20 -16.68 -33.20
CA ASN A 103 -6.10 -17.21 -34.00
C ASN A 103 -4.91 -17.61 -33.12
N THR A 104 -4.53 -16.74 -32.18
CA THR A 104 -3.43 -16.99 -31.24
C THR A 104 -3.76 -18.13 -30.28
N LEU A 105 -4.97 -18.15 -29.72
CA LEU A 105 -5.45 -19.28 -28.91
C LEU A 105 -5.56 -20.58 -29.72
N GLY A 106 -5.90 -20.48 -31.00
CA GLY A 106 -5.96 -21.62 -31.90
C GLY A 106 -4.59 -22.24 -32.10
N ALA A 107 -3.59 -21.42 -32.41
CA ALA A 107 -2.21 -21.86 -32.56
C ALA A 107 -1.68 -22.52 -31.28
N GLU A 108 -1.96 -21.93 -30.12
CA GLU A 108 -1.53 -22.46 -28.81
C GLU A 108 -2.19 -23.79 -28.46
N LEU A 109 -3.51 -23.91 -28.66
CA LEU A 109 -4.29 -25.08 -28.27
C LEU A 109 -4.37 -26.16 -29.36
N GLY A 110 -3.64 -25.99 -30.47
CA GLY A 110 -3.69 -26.90 -31.63
C GLY A 110 -5.07 -26.96 -32.29
N LEU A 111 -5.84 -25.87 -32.25
CA LEU A 111 -7.18 -25.77 -32.83
C LEU A 111 -7.22 -24.74 -33.96
N GLY A 112 -8.13 -24.95 -34.92
CA GLY A 112 -8.48 -23.89 -35.86
C GLY A 112 -9.27 -22.76 -35.19
N TYR A 113 -9.26 -21.57 -35.79
CA TYR A 113 -10.05 -20.40 -35.35
C TYR A 113 -11.48 -20.75 -34.96
N LYS A 114 -12.19 -21.48 -35.84
CA LYS A 114 -13.58 -21.89 -35.61
C LYS A 114 -13.74 -22.82 -34.42
N GLY A 115 -12.74 -23.66 -34.16
CA GLY A 115 -12.72 -24.58 -33.02
C GLY A 115 -12.64 -23.81 -31.70
N VAL A 116 -11.70 -22.88 -31.58
CA VAL A 116 -11.58 -22.04 -30.37
C VAL A 116 -12.79 -21.13 -30.19
N ALA A 117 -13.28 -20.51 -31.25
CA ALA A 117 -14.48 -19.68 -31.19
C ALA A 117 -15.69 -20.49 -30.68
N ALA A 118 -15.86 -21.73 -31.16
CA ALA A 118 -16.91 -22.62 -30.68
C ALA A 118 -16.74 -22.95 -29.19
N VAL A 119 -15.51 -23.22 -28.72
CA VAL A 119 -15.22 -23.43 -27.30
C VAL A 119 -15.58 -22.19 -26.48
N TYR A 120 -15.19 -21.00 -26.93
CA TYR A 120 -15.46 -19.74 -26.25
C TYR A 120 -16.96 -19.48 -26.07
N TYR A 121 -17.75 -19.57 -27.14
CA TYR A 121 -19.19 -19.31 -27.06
C TYR A 121 -19.95 -20.40 -26.29
N ARG A 122 -19.48 -21.66 -26.32
CA ARG A 122 -20.01 -22.73 -25.47
C ARG A 122 -19.71 -22.45 -23.99
N ALA A 123 -18.50 -22.01 -23.67
CA ALA A 123 -18.12 -21.63 -22.31
C ALA A 123 -19.03 -20.50 -21.77
N ILE A 124 -19.27 -19.45 -22.56
CA ILE A 124 -20.20 -18.36 -22.19
C ILE A 124 -21.59 -18.89 -21.89
N ARG A 125 -22.12 -19.77 -22.75
CA ARG A 125 -23.45 -20.35 -22.56
C ARG A 125 -23.53 -21.13 -21.25
N LYS A 126 -22.56 -22.01 -20.99
CA LYS A 126 -22.49 -22.80 -19.75
C LYS A 126 -22.38 -21.91 -18.51
N ILE A 127 -21.52 -20.90 -18.54
CA ILE A 127 -21.37 -19.96 -17.42
C ILE A 127 -22.70 -19.26 -17.12
N LYS A 128 -23.40 -18.77 -18.15
CA LYS A 128 -24.72 -18.14 -17.97
C LYS A 128 -25.76 -19.07 -17.39
N GLU A 129 -25.78 -20.34 -17.81
CA GLU A 129 -26.68 -21.36 -17.27
C GLU A 129 -26.35 -21.63 -15.79
N LYS A 130 -25.07 -21.81 -15.45
CA LYS A 130 -24.62 -22.05 -14.07
C LYS A 130 -24.82 -20.88 -13.11
N MET A 131 -24.62 -19.65 -13.58
CA MET A 131 -24.91 -18.45 -12.77
C MET A 131 -26.40 -18.32 -12.44
N LYS A 132 -27.29 -18.73 -13.36
CA LYS A 132 -28.74 -18.74 -13.09
C LYS A 132 -29.11 -19.81 -12.06
N GLU A 133 -28.52 -20.99 -12.15
CA GLU A 133 -28.69 -22.05 -11.14
C GLU A 133 -28.21 -21.58 -9.75
N ALA A 134 -27.05 -20.92 -9.67
CA ALA A 134 -26.52 -20.39 -8.42
C ALA A 134 -27.43 -19.32 -7.79
N GLY A 135 -27.90 -18.34 -8.58
CA GLY A 135 -28.79 -17.29 -8.08
C GLY A 135 -30.21 -17.75 -7.73
N GLN A 136 -30.64 -18.94 -8.20
CA GLN A 136 -31.91 -19.56 -7.78
C GLN A 136 -31.78 -20.31 -6.46
N ASN A 137 -30.58 -20.71 -6.07
CA ASN A 137 -30.30 -21.44 -4.82
C ASN A 137 -30.03 -20.51 -3.61
N GLU A 138 -30.06 -19.19 -3.81
CA GLU A 138 -29.89 -18.18 -2.75
C GLU A 138 -31.23 -17.72 -2.11
N PHE A 139 -32.35 -18.40 -2.40
CA PHE A 139 -33.68 -18.15 -1.82
C PHE A 139 -34.32 -19.41 -1.23
#